data_AF-A0A258UKW7-F1
#
_entry.id   AF-A0A258UKW7-F1
#
_cell.length_a   1.000
_cell.length_b   1.000
_cell.length_c   1.000
_cell.angle_alpha   90.00
_cell.angle_beta   90.00
_cell.angle_gamma   90.00
#
_symmetry.space_group_name_H-M   'P 1'
#
loop_
_entity.id
_entity.type
_entity.pdbx_description
1 polymer ?
#
loop_
_entity_poly.entity_id
_entity_poly.type
_entity_poly.pdbx_seq_one_letter_code
_entity_poly.pdbx_strand_id
1 'polypeptide(L)'
;YSVYSYFMPMAEAGPFQIGLQTKKEQANDALKLVNQTVALFIEKGVTEKELKAAKSNLIGGFPMRIDSNSKILDYLSVIGFYQLPLTYLDEFNSQIAKVTTQQIKEAYQRRVKPANFATVIVGAQE
;
A
#
# COMPACT_ATOMS: atom_id res chain seq x y z
N TYR A 1 0.33 8.49 17.68
CA TYR A 1 1.22 7.53 17.02
C TYR A 1 0.43 6.79 15.96
N SER A 2 0.83 6.91 14.70
CA SER A 2 0.27 6.15 13.59
C SER A 2 1.42 5.80 12.65
N VAL A 3 1.31 4.66 11.97
CA VAL A 3 2.22 4.24 10.90
C VAL A 3 1.40 3.59 9.80
N TYR A 4 1.73 3.91 8.55
CA TYR A 4 1.04 3.39 7.38
C TYR A 4 1.97 3.38 6.18
N SER A 5 1.62 2.59 5.17
CA SER A 5 2.27 2.61 3.87
C SER A 5 1.24 2.62 2.75
N TYR A 6 1.57 3.29 1.65
CA TYR A 6 0.70 3.40 0.48
C TYR A 6 1.49 3.28 -0.81
N PHE A 7 0.91 2.60 -1.80
CA PHE A 7 1.26 2.78 -3.19
C PHE A 7 0.36 3.85 -3.78
N MET A 8 0.95 4.81 -4.51
CA MET A 8 0.21 5.83 -5.24
C MET A 8 0.43 5.64 -6.74
N PRO A 9 -0.37 4.79 -7.41
CA PRO A 9 -0.30 4.64 -8.86
C PRO A 9 -0.63 5.97 -9.55
N MET A 10 0.16 6.32 -10.56
CA MET A 10 -0.04 7.49 -11.41
C MET A 10 0.12 7.08 -12.87
N ALA A 11 -0.05 8.03 -13.81
CA ALA A 11 0.13 7.76 -15.23
C ALA A 11 1.58 7.35 -15.54
N GLU A 12 2.51 7.94 -14.79
CA GLU A 12 3.92 7.57 -14.73
C GLU A 12 4.23 6.83 -13.41
N ALA A 13 5.50 6.45 -13.21
CA ALA A 13 5.96 5.78 -12.01
C ALA A 13 5.65 6.58 -10.73
N GLY A 14 4.59 6.18 -10.03
CA GLY A 14 4.18 6.78 -8.78
C GLY A 14 4.91 6.21 -7.55
N PRO A 15 4.93 6.95 -6.42
CA PRO A 15 5.71 6.58 -5.26
C PRO A 15 5.10 5.46 -4.42
N PHE A 16 5.98 4.68 -3.79
CA PHE A 16 5.68 3.93 -2.57
C PHE A 16 6.14 4.78 -1.38
N GLN A 17 5.23 5.05 -0.44
CA GLN A 17 5.49 5.92 0.69
C GLN A 17 5.15 5.22 2.01
N ILE A 18 5.95 5.50 3.04
CA ILE A 18 5.66 5.14 4.43
C ILE A 18 5.57 6.44 5.22
N GLY A 19 4.51 6.59 6.00
CA GLY A 19 4.30 7.71 6.89
C GLY A 19 4.21 7.23 8.33
N LEU A 20 4.83 7.97 9.26
CA LEU A 20 4.65 7.76 10.68
C LEU A 20 4.73 9.06 11.48
N GLN A 21 4.10 9.06 12.63
CA GLN A 21 4.23 10.13 13.63
C GLN A 21 4.60 9.53 14.99
N THR A 22 5.68 10.04 15.57
CA THR A 22 6.25 9.57 16.85
C THR A 22 6.73 10.75 17.71
N LYS A 23 7.09 10.49 18.97
CA LYS A 23 7.76 11.46 19.84
C LYS A 23 9.16 11.78 19.32
N LYS A 24 9.64 13.01 19.58
CA LYS A 24 10.96 13.50 19.13
C LYS A 24 12.09 12.55 19.54
N GLU A 25 12.06 12.08 20.78
CA GLU A 25 13.12 11.23 21.35
C GLU A 25 13.17 9.84 20.70
N GLN A 26 12.09 9.41 20.05
CA GLN A 26 11.95 8.09 19.42
C GLN A 26 12.11 8.13 17.90
N ALA A 27 12.41 9.29 17.30
CA ALA A 27 12.43 9.46 15.85
C ALA A 27 13.44 8.54 15.15
N ASN A 28 14.67 8.47 15.66
CA ASN A 28 15.73 7.64 15.08
C ASN A 28 15.43 6.14 15.24
N ASP A 29 14.96 5.72 16.40
CA ASP A 29 14.58 4.33 16.65
C ASP A 29 13.41 3.89 15.78
N ALA A 30 12.41 4.77 15.61
CA ALA A 30 11.27 4.51 14.75
C ALA A 30 11.68 4.40 13.27
N LEU A 31 12.56 5.29 12.79
CA LEU A 31 13.10 5.20 11.42
C LEU A 31 13.89 3.90 11.21
N LYS A 32 14.75 3.53 12.16
CA LYS A 32 15.50 2.28 12.11
C LYS A 32 14.57 1.07 12.04
N LEU A 33 13.53 1.06 12.88
CA LEU A 33 12.54 -0.01 12.90
C LEU A 33 11.79 -0.10 11.56
N VAL A 34 11.35 1.03 10.99
CA VAL A 34 10.69 1.05 9.68
C VAL A 34 11.58 0.44 8.60
N ASN A 35 12.85 0.86 8.52
CA ASN A 35 13.79 0.34 7.53
C ASN A 35 14.02 -1.18 7.70
N GLN A 36 14.14 -1.65 8.95
CA GLN A 36 14.26 -3.08 9.26
C GLN A 36 13.00 -3.86 8.86
N THR A 37 11.81 -3.35 9.19
CA THR A 37 10.54 -3.98 8.85
C THR A 37 10.36 -4.08 7.34
N VAL A 38 10.69 -3.03 6.58
CA VAL A 38 10.60 -3.04 5.11
C VAL A 38 11.58 -4.06 4.52
N ALA A 39 12.84 -4.06 4.97
CA ALA A 39 13.83 -5.02 4.49
C ALA A 39 13.37 -6.46 4.76
N LEU A 40 12.89 -6.74 5.97
CA LEU A 40 12.38 -8.05 6.36
C LEU A 40 11.16 -8.47 5.52
N PHE A 41 10.25 -7.54 5.24
CA PHE A 41 9.06 -7.79 4.42
C PHE A 41 9.44 -8.13 2.98
N ILE A 42 10.41 -7.42 2.40
CA ILE A 42 10.91 -7.70 1.04
C ILE A 42 11.63 -9.06 0.98
N GLU A 43 12.37 -9.42 2.03
CA GLU A 43 13.12 -10.67 2.10
C GLU A 43 12.20 -11.88 2.32
N LYS A 44 11.30 -11.80 3.30
CA LYS A 44 10.49 -12.93 3.76
C LYS A 44 9.12 -13.00 3.08
N GLY A 45 8.58 -11.86 2.63
CA GLY A 45 7.20 -11.76 2.17
C GLY A 45 6.19 -11.82 3.32
N VAL A 46 4.94 -12.11 2.98
CA VAL A 46 3.84 -12.27 3.95
C VAL A 46 3.53 -13.74 4.19
N THR A 47 2.99 -14.05 5.37
CA THR A 47 2.44 -15.37 5.68
C THR A 47 1.07 -15.57 5.05
N GLU A 48 0.66 -16.84 4.89
CA GLU A 48 -0.69 -17.18 4.42
C GLU A 48 -1.80 -16.62 5.34
N LYS A 49 -1.54 -16.55 6.65
CA LYS A 49 -2.48 -15.97 7.62
C LYS A 49 -2.67 -14.47 7.38
N GLU A 50 -1.59 -13.73 7.19
CA GLU A 50 -1.63 -12.30 6.87
C GLU A 50 -2.30 -12.04 5.53
N LEU A 51 -1.98 -12.84 4.49
CA LEU A 51 -2.62 -12.75 3.19
C LEU A 51 -4.14 -12.98 3.29
N LYS A 52 -4.56 -14.02 4.02
CA LYS A 52 -5.99 -14.32 4.23
C LYS A 52 -6.70 -13.16 4.95
N ALA A 53 -6.07 -12.59 5.99
CA ALA A 53 -6.63 -11.46 6.73
C ALA A 53 -6.76 -10.22 5.82
N ALA A 54 -5.73 -9.90 5.04
CA ALA A 54 -5.74 -8.78 4.10
C ALA A 54 -6.80 -8.96 2.99
N LYS A 55 -6.91 -10.14 2.38
CA LYS A 55 -7.94 -10.45 1.39
C LYS A 55 -9.35 -10.29 1.97
N SER A 56 -9.58 -10.83 3.17
CA SER A 56 -10.87 -10.71 3.84
C SER A 56 -11.26 -9.25 4.07
N ASN A 57 -10.31 -8.43 4.53
CA ASN A 57 -10.55 -7.00 4.75
C ASN A 57 -10.82 -6.24 3.44
N LEU A 58 -10.04 -6.48 2.39
CA LEU A 58 -10.20 -5.80 1.09
C LEU A 58 -11.50 -6.19 0.38
N ILE A 59 -11.82 -7.49 0.35
CA ILE A 59 -13.03 -8.01 -0.28
C ILE A 59 -14.27 -7.62 0.53
N GLY A 60 -14.23 -7.84 1.86
CA GLY A 60 -15.35 -7.49 2.74
C GLY A 60 -15.62 -5.99 2.83
N GLY A 61 -14.58 -5.17 2.67
CA GLY A 61 -14.70 -3.71 2.64
C GLY A 61 -15.08 -3.13 1.28
N PHE A 62 -15.11 -3.93 0.21
CA PHE A 62 -15.39 -3.45 -1.14
C PHE A 62 -16.75 -2.75 -1.29
N PRO A 63 -17.87 -3.25 -0.72
CA PRO A 63 -19.16 -2.56 -0.81
C PRO A 63 -19.12 -1.13 -0.26
N MET A 64 -18.39 -0.90 0.85
CA MET A 64 -18.24 0.43 1.44
C MET A 64 -17.39 1.39 0.58
N ARG A 65 -16.60 0.86 -0.36
CA ARG A 65 -15.83 1.68 -1.30
C ARG A 65 -16.69 2.28 -2.40
N ILE A 66 -17.89 1.75 -2.63
CA ILE A 66 -18.81 2.18 -3.70
C ILE A 66 -20.23 2.45 -3.19
N ASP A 67 -20.38 2.72 -1.89
CA ASP A 67 -21.68 2.90 -1.21
C ASP A 67 -22.36 4.26 -1.44
N SER A 68 -21.73 5.17 -2.20
CA SER A 68 -22.29 6.48 -2.51
C SER A 68 -21.95 6.94 -3.92
N ASN A 69 -22.81 7.79 -4.50
CA ASN A 69 -22.62 8.34 -5.84
C ASN A 69 -21.29 9.07 -5.99
N SER A 70 -20.83 9.79 -4.95
CA SER A 70 -19.53 10.47 -4.96
C SER A 70 -18.38 9.47 -5.11
N LYS A 71 -18.37 8.40 -4.31
CA LYS A 71 -17.31 7.38 -4.39
C LYS A 71 -17.33 6.64 -5.72
N ILE A 72 -18.52 6.35 -6.26
CA ILE A 72 -18.65 5.72 -7.58
C ILE A 72 -18.06 6.65 -8.65
N LEU A 73 -18.38 7.95 -8.61
CA LEU A 73 -17.84 8.93 -9.55
C LEU A 73 -16.30 9.02 -9.47
N ASP A 74 -15.72 8.95 -8.27
CA ASP A 74 -14.27 8.93 -8.10
C ASP A 74 -13.63 7.72 -8.80
N TYR A 75 -14.20 6.52 -8.64
CA TYR A 75 -13.71 5.32 -9.34
C TYR A 75 -13.89 5.42 -10.85
N LEU A 76 -15.05 5.88 -11.34
CA LEU A 76 -15.29 6.04 -12.78
C LEU A 76 -14.31 7.05 -13.39
N SER A 77 -13.97 8.11 -12.66
CA SER A 77 -12.98 9.10 -13.09
C SER A 77 -11.58 8.47 -13.22
N VAL A 78 -11.16 7.66 -12.24
CA VAL A 78 -9.89 6.91 -12.28
C VAL A 78 -9.88 5.91 -13.45
N ILE A 79 -10.96 5.16 -13.63
CA ILE A 79 -11.09 4.17 -14.71
C ILE A 79 -10.99 4.86 -16.09
N GLY A 80 -11.73 5.95 -16.28
CA GLY A 80 -11.70 6.71 -17.54
C GLY A 80 -10.35 7.38 -17.80
N PHE A 81 -9.78 8.04 -16.79
CA PHE A 81 -8.51 8.76 -16.95
C PHE A 81 -7.33 7.83 -17.23
N TYR A 82 -7.22 6.73 -16.49
CA TYR A 82 -6.15 5.74 -16.67
C TYR A 82 -6.49 4.66 -17.70
N GLN A 83 -7.62 4.79 -18.41
CA GLN A 83 -8.07 3.86 -19.45
C GLN A 83 -8.10 2.40 -18.96
N LEU A 84 -8.58 2.20 -17.73
CA LEU A 84 -8.73 0.86 -17.15
C LEU A 84 -9.90 0.11 -17.82
N PRO A 85 -9.91 -1.23 -17.79
CA PRO A 85 -11.04 -2.00 -18.28
C PRO A 85 -12.35 -1.60 -17.62
N LEU A 86 -13.44 -1.55 -18.38
CA LEU A 86 -14.77 -1.24 -17.82
C LEU A 86 -15.25 -2.28 -16.79
N THR A 87 -14.67 -3.49 -16.84
CA THR A 87 -14.90 -4.57 -15.89
C THR A 87 -14.13 -4.42 -14.57
N TYR A 88 -13.36 -3.34 -14.39
CA TYR A 88 -12.44 -3.17 -13.25
C TYR A 88 -13.13 -3.35 -11.88
N LEU A 89 -14.31 -2.75 -11.69
CA LEU A 89 -15.05 -2.86 -10.43
C LEU A 89 -15.67 -4.26 -10.23
N ASP A 90 -16.15 -4.89 -11.31
CA ASP A 90 -16.74 -6.23 -11.26
C ASP A 90 -15.67 -7.29 -10.95
N GLU A 91 -14.49 -7.13 -11.54
CA GLU A 91 -13.40 -8.09 -11.40
C GLU A 91 -12.57 -7.87 -10.13
N PHE A 92 -12.65 -6.71 -9.48
CA PHE A 92 -11.78 -6.32 -8.37
C PHE A 92 -11.61 -7.42 -7.32
N ASN A 93 -12.74 -7.92 -6.78
CA ASN A 93 -12.71 -8.97 -5.75
C ASN A 93 -12.09 -10.27 -6.25
N SER A 94 -12.36 -10.64 -7.51
CA SER A 94 -11.79 -11.85 -8.12
C SER A 94 -10.28 -11.73 -8.32
N GLN A 95 -9.79 -10.54 -8.70
CA GLN A 95 -8.36 -10.29 -8.88
C GLN A 95 -7.63 -10.29 -7.53
N ILE A 96 -8.20 -9.67 -6.49
CA ILE A 96 -7.68 -9.74 -5.12
C ILE A 96 -7.62 -11.18 -4.61
N ALA A 97 -8.66 -11.99 -4.88
CA ALA A 97 -8.69 -13.39 -4.46
C ALA A 97 -7.58 -14.25 -5.08
N LYS A 98 -7.13 -13.93 -6.30
CA LYS A 98 -6.07 -14.65 -7.04
C LYS A 98 -4.65 -14.37 -6.55
N VAL A 99 -4.42 -13.26 -5.82
CA VAL A 99 -3.08 -12.85 -5.37
C VAL A 99 -2.45 -13.92 -4.47
N THR A 100 -1.20 -14.29 -4.73
CA THR A 100 -0.45 -15.26 -3.90
C THR A 100 0.65 -14.59 -3.08
N THR A 101 1.09 -15.28 -2.01
CA THR A 101 2.23 -14.85 -1.18
C THR A 101 3.51 -14.69 -2.00
N GLN A 102 3.74 -15.59 -2.96
CA GLN A 102 4.85 -15.53 -3.91
C GLN A 102 4.78 -14.27 -4.80
N GLN A 103 3.61 -13.98 -5.40
CA GLN A 103 3.45 -12.80 -6.25
C GLN A 103 3.71 -11.49 -5.50
N ILE A 104 3.28 -11.42 -4.24
CA ILE A 104 3.55 -10.26 -3.37
C ILE A 104 5.06 -10.11 -3.16
N LYS A 105 5.75 -11.19 -2.78
CA LYS A 105 7.20 -11.18 -2.56
C LYS A 105 7.95 -10.72 -3.81
N GLU A 106 7.64 -11.31 -4.96
CA GLU A 106 8.27 -10.96 -6.25
C GLU A 106 8.00 -9.50 -6.64
N ALA A 107 6.78 -9.01 -6.44
CA ALA A 107 6.42 -7.62 -6.74
C ALA A 107 7.22 -6.64 -5.87
N TYR A 108 7.30 -6.89 -4.56
CA TYR A 108 8.07 -6.06 -3.64
C TYR A 108 9.57 -6.09 -3.96
N GLN A 109 10.14 -7.26 -4.21
CA GLN A 109 11.56 -7.39 -4.59
C GLN A 109 11.89 -6.63 -5.88
N ARG A 110 10.96 -6.61 -6.85
CA ARG A 110 11.15 -5.93 -8.12
C ARG A 110 11.00 -4.41 -8.02
N ARG A 111 10.00 -3.93 -7.27
CA ARG A 111 9.54 -2.53 -7.31
C ARG A 111 9.96 -1.70 -6.10
N VAL A 112 10.18 -2.30 -4.93
CA VAL A 112 10.53 -1.58 -3.70
C VAL A 112 12.00 -1.80 -3.39
N LYS A 113 12.82 -0.77 -3.61
CA LYS A 113 14.27 -0.79 -3.35
C LYS A 113 14.59 0.14 -2.19
N PRO A 114 14.85 -0.36 -0.97
CA PRO A 114 15.16 0.48 0.19
C PRO A 114 16.35 1.42 -0.03
N ALA A 115 17.32 1.01 -0.85
CA ALA A 115 18.46 1.84 -1.24
C ALA A 115 18.06 3.14 -1.99
N ASN A 116 16.87 3.18 -2.58
CA ASN A 116 16.36 4.33 -3.33
C ASN A 116 15.39 5.19 -2.50
N PHE A 117 15.23 4.93 -1.20
CA PHE A 117 14.28 5.68 -0.38
C PHE A 117 14.81 7.06 -0.05
N ALA A 118 14.00 8.09 -0.34
CA ALA A 118 14.19 9.41 0.21
C ALA A 118 13.48 9.50 1.57
N THR A 119 14.19 9.92 2.61
CA THR A 119 13.62 10.09 3.96
C THR A 119 13.55 11.56 4.31
N VAL A 120 12.36 12.03 4.71
CA VAL A 120 12.13 13.39 5.19
C VAL A 120 11.61 13.30 6.62
N ILE A 121 12.28 13.99 7.55
CA ILE A 121 11.88 14.06 8.95
C ILE A 121 11.64 15.53 9.30
N VAL A 122 10.47 15.82 9.85
CA VAL A 122 10.09 17.16 10.31
C VAL A 122 9.74 17.06 11.79
N GLY A 123 10.36 17.91 12.61
CA GLY A 123 10.16 17.97 14.05
C GLY A 123 10.58 19.32 14.61
N ALA A 124 10.22 19.60 15.87
CA ALA A 124 10.60 20.84 16.52
C ALA A 124 12.13 21.00 16.58
N GLN A 125 12.61 22.18 16.19
CA GLN A 125 13.99 22.62 16.44
C GLN A 125 14.27 22.53 17.95
N GLU A 126 15.53 22.27 18.30
CA GLU A 126 16.03 22.00 19.67
C GLU A 126 15.13 22.48 20.82
#